data_AF-A0A024U4I0-F1
#
_entry.id   AF-A0A024U4I0-F1
#
_cell.length_a   1.000
_cell.length_b   1.000
_cell.length_c   1.000
_cell.angle_alpha   90.00
_cell.angle_beta   90.00
_cell.angle_gamma   90.00
#
_symmetry.space_group_name_H-M   'P 1'
#
loop_
_entity.id
_entity.type
_entity.pdbx_description
1 polymer ?
#
loop_
_entity_poly.entity_id
_entity_poly.type
_entity_poly.pdbx_seq_one_letter_code
_entity_poly.pdbx_strand_id
1 'polypeptide(L)'
;MMLHRLGSITRRHIAIRGRPGTAGEGVRKRLKDYVEVAKVIRTLQAPHSDYTVVPMRFQVPNEAPWPESIQGKLFHTSEVRRHYKAGTMEPEVVDALNKLQFVWDVNEHKWELKVAALRRYKELNNGSTVVPSSFVVPDQDPAWPKDTWNFPLGQFVHQTIQEINTSKRKRHVLETNPTPRQQQLTALGFDWTQPLDHCK
;
A
#
# COMPACT_ATOMS: atom_id res chain seq x y z
N MET A 1 -34.37 3.11 -6.66
CA MET A 1 -33.33 3.83 -7.42
C MET A 1 -32.70 4.90 -6.54
N MET A 2 -31.57 4.63 -5.89
CA MET A 2 -30.71 5.69 -5.33
C MET A 2 -29.27 5.17 -5.30
N LEU A 3 -28.58 5.38 -6.42
CA LEU A 3 -27.14 5.23 -6.56
C LEU A 3 -26.48 6.43 -5.87
N HIS A 4 -25.88 6.24 -4.69
CA HIS A 4 -25.02 7.25 -4.07
C HIS A 4 -23.56 6.82 -4.11
N ARG A 5 -22.91 7.28 -5.18
CA ARG A 5 -21.55 7.83 -5.28
C ARG A 5 -20.50 7.25 -4.33
N LEU A 6 -19.69 6.34 -4.87
CA LEU A 6 -18.33 6.11 -4.42
C LEU A 6 -17.57 7.44 -4.44
N GLY A 7 -17.13 7.89 -3.27
CA GLY A 7 -16.24 9.03 -3.11
C GLY A 7 -14.93 8.77 -3.84
N SER A 8 -14.82 9.36 -5.02
CA SER A 8 -13.60 9.44 -5.81
C SER A 8 -12.55 10.19 -4.99
N ILE A 9 -11.64 9.45 -4.35
CA ILE A 9 -10.46 10.04 -3.73
C ILE A 9 -9.51 10.37 -4.87
N THR A 10 -9.44 11.67 -5.14
CA THR A 10 -8.55 12.31 -6.10
C THR A 10 -7.11 11.84 -5.90
N ARG A 11 -6.65 11.00 -6.83
CA ARG A 11 -5.25 10.65 -7.06
C ARG A 11 -4.46 11.96 -7.20
N ARG A 12 -3.70 12.34 -6.18
CA ARG A 12 -2.77 13.47 -6.28
C ARG A 12 -1.75 13.12 -7.36
N HIS A 13 -1.88 13.76 -8.52
CA HIS A 13 -0.84 13.81 -9.54
C HIS A 13 0.40 14.41 -8.88
N ILE A 14 1.40 13.57 -8.59
CA ILE A 14 2.74 14.04 -8.29
C ILE A 14 3.30 14.58 -9.61
N ALA A 15 3.22 15.90 -9.79
CA ALA A 15 3.85 16.61 -10.91
C ALA A 15 5.37 16.60 -10.71
N ILE A 16 6.05 15.56 -11.19
CA ILE A 16 7.51 15.49 -11.23
C ILE A 16 7.99 16.38 -12.39
N ARG A 17 8.39 17.62 -12.07
CA ARG A 17 9.18 18.46 -12.99
C ARG A 17 10.62 17.91 -13.03
N GLY A 18 10.84 16.89 -13.84
CA GLY A 18 12.16 16.36 -14.21
C GLY A 18 12.32 16.39 -15.72
N ARG A 19 13.41 16.98 -16.21
CA ARG A 19 13.79 16.96 -17.64
C ARG A 19 13.93 15.49 -18.08
N PRO A 20 13.27 15.04 -19.16
CA PRO A 20 13.32 13.62 -19.53
C PRO A 20 14.72 13.27 -20.03
N GLY A 21 15.51 12.61 -19.18
CA GLY A 21 16.68 11.87 -19.61
C GLY A 21 16.21 10.64 -20.37
N THR A 22 16.52 10.56 -21.67
CA THR A 22 16.16 9.42 -22.50
C THR A 22 16.87 8.17 -21.99
N ALA A 23 16.12 7.23 -21.41
CA ALA A 23 16.67 5.92 -21.04
C ALA A 23 17.22 5.23 -22.29
N GLY A 24 18.40 4.59 -22.20
CA GLY A 24 18.98 3.80 -23.28
C GLY A 24 18.04 2.66 -23.71
N GLU A 25 18.12 2.24 -24.98
CA GLU A 25 17.20 1.27 -25.58
C GLU A 25 17.08 -0.05 -24.79
N GLY A 26 18.21 -0.56 -24.27
CA GLY A 26 18.22 -1.75 -23.41
C GLY A 26 17.43 -1.57 -22.10
N VAL A 27 17.44 -0.37 -21.51
CA VAL A 27 16.65 -0.06 -20.31
C VAL A 27 15.17 -0.03 -20.65
N ARG A 28 14.78 0.57 -21.78
CA ARG A 28 13.37 0.61 -22.23
C ARG A 28 12.83 -0.79 -22.46
N LYS A 29 13.58 -1.64 -23.17
CA LYS A 29 13.22 -3.05 -23.36
C LYS A 29 13.03 -3.76 -22.03
N ARG A 30 13.96 -3.61 -21.09
CA ARG A 30 13.86 -4.24 -19.76
C ARG A 30 12.67 -3.74 -18.94
N LEU A 31 12.28 -2.47 -19.07
CA LEU A 31 11.08 -1.93 -18.43
C LEU A 31 9.80 -2.49 -19.05
N LYS A 32 9.76 -2.71 -20.37
CA LYS A 32 8.65 -3.39 -21.05
C LYS A 32 8.54 -4.87 -20.65
N ASP A 33 9.67 -5.58 -20.60
CA ASP A 33 9.73 -6.95 -20.09
C ASP A 33 9.18 -7.04 -18.65
N TYR A 34 9.44 -6.03 -17.81
CA TYR A 34 8.91 -5.97 -16.45
C TYR A 34 7.38 -5.81 -16.40
N VAL A 35 6.75 -5.18 -17.39
CA VAL A 35 5.28 -5.11 -17.48
C VAL A 35 4.70 -6.51 -17.67
N GLU A 36 5.33 -7.35 -18.50
CA GLU A 36 4.90 -8.75 -18.66
C GLU A 36 5.04 -9.54 -17.35
N VAL A 37 6.11 -9.29 -16.59
CA VAL A 37 6.27 -9.85 -15.24
C VAL A 37 5.09 -9.43 -14.35
N ALA A 38 4.78 -8.13 -14.32
CA ALA A 38 3.71 -7.59 -13.49
C ALA A 38 2.32 -8.13 -13.89
N LYS A 39 2.06 -8.38 -15.18
CA LYS A 39 0.78 -8.97 -15.64
C LYS A 39 0.57 -10.39 -15.10
N VAL A 40 1.61 -11.22 -15.17
CA VAL A 40 1.56 -12.58 -14.65
C VAL A 40 1.36 -12.55 -13.13
N ILE A 41 2.16 -11.74 -12.42
CA ILE A 41 2.03 -11.60 -10.96
C ILE A 41 0.63 -11.09 -10.57
N ARG A 42 0.08 -10.10 -11.30
CA ARG A 42 -1.27 -9.59 -11.06
C ARG A 42 -2.30 -10.73 -11.13
N THR A 43 -2.20 -11.59 -12.14
CA THR A 43 -3.10 -12.73 -12.34
C THR A 43 -3.00 -13.73 -11.20
N LEU A 44 -1.78 -14.06 -10.77
CA LEU A 44 -1.53 -14.97 -9.65
C LEU A 44 -2.02 -14.40 -8.30
N GLN A 45 -1.88 -13.08 -8.12
CA GLN A 45 -2.28 -12.39 -6.88
C GLN A 45 -3.77 -12.03 -6.85
N ALA A 46 -4.46 -11.93 -7.99
CA ALA A 46 -5.85 -11.49 -8.08
C ALA A 46 -6.85 -12.17 -7.13
N PRO A 47 -6.78 -13.48 -6.90
CA PRO A 47 -7.67 -14.13 -5.94
C PRO A 47 -7.51 -13.63 -4.51
N HIS A 48 -6.32 -13.13 -4.14
CA HIS A 48 -5.94 -12.82 -2.76
C HIS A 48 -5.63 -11.33 -2.51
N SER A 49 -5.41 -10.54 -3.57
CA SER A 49 -5.02 -9.13 -3.50
C SER A 49 -5.57 -8.32 -4.67
N ASP A 50 -5.95 -7.07 -4.41
CA ASP A 50 -6.33 -6.12 -5.46
C ASP A 50 -5.12 -5.41 -6.07
N TYR A 51 -3.95 -5.57 -5.46
CA TYR A 51 -2.73 -4.89 -5.81
C TYR A 51 -1.71 -5.86 -6.43
N THR A 52 -0.74 -5.29 -7.16
CA THR A 52 0.40 -6.05 -7.67
C THR A 52 1.64 -5.70 -6.87
N VAL A 53 2.06 -6.63 -6.02
CA VAL A 53 3.27 -6.51 -5.21
C VAL A 53 4.31 -7.49 -5.72
N VAL A 54 5.34 -6.95 -6.37
CA VAL A 54 6.48 -7.73 -6.86
C VAL A 54 7.59 -7.71 -5.81
N PRO A 55 8.18 -8.88 -5.44
CA PRO A 55 9.34 -8.94 -4.56
C PRO A 55 10.50 -8.09 -5.09
N MET A 56 11.29 -7.49 -4.19
CA MET A 56 12.37 -6.58 -4.56
C MET A 56 13.35 -7.19 -5.58
N ARG A 57 13.67 -8.48 -5.41
CA ARG A 57 14.42 -9.30 -6.36
C ARG A 57 13.50 -10.43 -6.77
N PHE A 58 13.17 -10.50 -8.05
CA PHE A 58 12.29 -11.51 -8.58
C PHE A 58 12.96 -12.20 -9.78
N GLN A 59 13.27 -13.48 -9.61
CA GLN A 59 13.73 -14.33 -10.69
C GLN A 59 12.52 -14.98 -11.34
N VAL A 60 12.38 -14.78 -12.65
CA VAL A 60 11.28 -15.35 -13.42
C VAL A 60 11.51 -16.86 -13.54
N PRO A 61 10.55 -17.71 -13.12
CA PRO A 61 10.60 -19.15 -13.36
C PRO A 61 10.75 -19.48 -14.85
N ASN A 62 11.40 -20.60 -15.16
CA ASN A 62 11.59 -21.08 -16.54
C ASN A 62 10.42 -21.92 -17.06
N GLU A 63 9.19 -21.57 -16.69
CA GLU A 63 8.00 -22.35 -17.00
C GLU A 63 6.79 -21.45 -17.29
N ALA A 64 5.72 -22.02 -17.82
CA ALA A 64 4.45 -21.31 -17.96
C ALA A 64 3.94 -20.84 -16.57
N PRO A 65 3.23 -19.70 -16.47
CA PRO A 65 2.66 -18.87 -17.54
C PRO A 65 3.59 -17.74 -18.03
N TRP A 66 4.89 -17.79 -17.72
CA TRP A 66 5.82 -16.72 -18.08
C TRP A 66 6.21 -16.80 -19.58
N PRO A 67 6.22 -15.67 -20.32
CA PRO A 67 6.72 -15.65 -21.70
C PRO A 67 8.20 -16.08 -21.78
N GLU A 68 8.54 -16.92 -22.77
CA GLU A 68 9.89 -17.45 -22.97
C GLU A 68 10.96 -16.36 -23.04
N SER A 69 10.61 -15.19 -23.60
CA SER A 69 11.53 -14.06 -23.72
C SER A 69 12.00 -13.51 -22.38
N ILE A 70 11.28 -13.76 -21.27
CA ILE A 70 11.62 -13.25 -19.93
C ILE A 70 11.94 -14.33 -18.91
N GLN A 71 11.77 -15.61 -19.27
CA GLN A 71 12.09 -16.74 -18.42
C GLN A 71 13.56 -16.70 -17.96
N GLY A 72 13.79 -17.02 -16.68
CA GLY A 72 15.12 -17.07 -16.07
C GLY A 72 15.76 -15.71 -15.80
N LYS A 73 15.18 -14.61 -16.31
CA LYS A 73 15.69 -13.26 -16.06
C LYS A 73 15.41 -12.81 -14.63
N LEU A 74 16.32 -11.98 -14.12
CA LEU A 74 16.21 -11.35 -12.81
C LEU A 74 15.76 -9.88 -12.95
N PHE A 75 14.69 -9.54 -12.27
CA PHE A 75 14.17 -8.18 -12.19
C PHE A 75 14.29 -7.62 -10.78
N HIS A 76 14.74 -6.36 -10.71
CA HIS A 76 14.82 -5.61 -9.47
C HIS A 76 13.74 -4.54 -9.47
N THR A 77 12.71 -4.72 -8.64
CA THR A 77 11.60 -3.76 -8.53
C THR A 77 12.07 -2.38 -8.07
N SER A 78 13.18 -2.30 -7.33
CA SER A 78 13.81 -1.04 -6.94
C SER A 78 14.28 -0.21 -8.14
N GLU A 79 14.76 -0.85 -9.21
CA GLU A 79 15.19 -0.16 -10.43
C GLU A 79 14.00 0.45 -11.17
N VAL A 80 12.90 -0.29 -11.26
CA VAL A 80 11.65 0.18 -11.87
C VAL A 80 11.13 1.41 -11.13
N ARG A 81 11.07 1.35 -9.80
CA ARG A 81 10.67 2.49 -8.95
C ARG A 81 11.63 3.66 -9.06
N ARG A 82 12.94 3.41 -9.20
CA ARG A 82 13.95 4.47 -9.45
C ARG A 82 13.69 5.18 -10.77
N HIS A 83 13.42 4.45 -11.85
CA HIS A 83 13.13 5.04 -13.16
C HIS A 83 11.84 5.88 -13.15
N TYR A 84 10.82 5.41 -12.44
CA TYR A 84 9.59 6.16 -12.22
C TYR A 84 9.84 7.46 -11.46
N LYS A 85 10.56 7.41 -10.33
CA LYS A 85 10.91 8.60 -9.55
C LYS A 85 11.79 9.60 -10.33
N ALA A 86 12.67 9.09 -11.18
CA ALA A 86 13.53 9.91 -12.02
C ALA A 86 12.81 10.51 -13.25
N GLY A 87 11.56 10.12 -13.54
CA GLY A 87 10.84 10.58 -14.73
C GLY A 87 11.45 10.10 -16.06
N THR A 88 12.19 8.99 -16.03
CA THR A 88 12.89 8.42 -17.21
C THR A 88 12.13 7.28 -17.87
N MET A 89 10.96 6.94 -17.32
CA MET A 89 10.10 5.86 -17.81
C MET A 89 9.12 6.40 -18.86
N GLU A 90 8.86 5.60 -19.90
CA GLU A 90 7.86 5.93 -20.92
C GLU A 90 6.46 5.99 -20.28
N PRO A 91 5.62 7.00 -20.62
CA PRO A 91 4.29 7.15 -20.04
C PRO A 91 3.40 5.91 -20.21
N GLU A 92 3.53 5.20 -21.34
CA GLU A 92 2.79 3.97 -21.63
C GLU A 92 3.14 2.84 -20.65
N VAL A 93 4.41 2.71 -20.26
CA VAL A 93 4.86 1.71 -19.27
C VAL A 93 4.30 2.04 -17.90
N VAL A 94 4.32 3.33 -17.53
CA VAL A 94 3.73 3.80 -16.26
C VAL A 94 2.22 3.51 -16.23
N ASP A 95 1.51 3.82 -17.32
CA ASP A 95 0.08 3.58 -17.43
C ASP A 95 -0.26 2.08 -17.38
N ALA A 96 0.51 1.24 -18.08
CA ALA A 96 0.35 -0.21 -18.02
C ALA A 96 0.52 -0.76 -16.59
N LEU A 97 1.56 -0.33 -15.86
CA LEU A 97 1.77 -0.73 -14.47
C LEU A 97 0.67 -0.19 -13.55
N ASN A 98 0.18 1.03 -13.79
CA ASN A 98 -0.94 1.60 -13.04
C ASN A 98 -2.24 0.83 -13.22
N LYS A 99 -2.54 0.37 -14.45
CA LYS A 99 -3.71 -0.47 -14.75
C LYS A 99 -3.66 -1.81 -14.01
N LEU A 100 -2.45 -2.32 -13.77
CA LEU A 100 -2.20 -3.52 -12.98
C LEU A 100 -2.21 -3.27 -11.46
N GLN A 101 -2.59 -2.08 -10.98
CA GLN A 101 -2.54 -1.73 -9.55
C GLN A 101 -1.14 -1.97 -8.94
N PHE A 102 -0.09 -1.67 -9.72
CA PHE A 102 1.28 -1.84 -9.25
C PHE A 102 1.61 -0.91 -8.09
N VAL A 103 2.19 -1.47 -7.02
CA VAL A 103 2.57 -0.71 -5.83
C VAL A 103 3.90 0.00 -6.05
N TRP A 104 3.85 1.31 -6.31
CA TRP A 104 5.03 2.17 -6.47
C TRP A 104 5.74 2.46 -5.15
N ASP A 105 4.99 2.66 -4.06
CA ASP A 105 5.51 2.89 -2.72
C ASP A 105 4.91 1.87 -1.74
N VAL A 106 5.75 0.96 -1.26
CA VAL A 106 5.33 -0.11 -0.33
C VAL A 106 4.99 0.45 1.04
N ASN A 107 5.68 1.50 1.48
CA ASN A 107 5.45 2.08 2.80
C ASN A 107 4.16 2.88 2.84
N GLU A 108 3.81 3.54 1.73
CA GLU A 108 2.51 4.20 1.60
C GLU A 108 1.39 3.18 1.47
N HIS A 109 1.57 2.15 0.63
CA HIS A 109 0.56 1.10 0.49
C HIS A 109 0.29 0.37 1.82
N LYS A 110 1.33 0.00 2.58
CA LYS A 110 1.16 -0.59 3.92
C LYS A 110 0.40 0.35 4.87
N TRP A 111 0.60 1.66 4.74
CA TRP A 111 -0.12 2.64 5.54
C TRP A 111 -1.60 2.74 5.12
N GLU A 112 -1.88 2.73 3.82
CA GLU A 112 -3.25 2.71 3.31
C GLU A 112 -4.02 1.46 3.80
N LEU A 113 -3.38 0.29 3.82
CA LEU A 113 -3.97 -0.94 4.36
C LEU A 113 -4.28 -0.83 5.85
N LYS A 114 -3.39 -0.21 6.65
CA LYS A 114 -3.63 0.06 8.08
C LYS A 114 -4.87 0.93 8.28
N VAL A 115 -4.97 2.01 7.49
CA VAL A 115 -6.11 2.93 7.55
C VAL A 115 -7.40 2.26 7.07
N ALA A 116 -7.33 1.43 6.03
CA ALA A 116 -8.47 0.66 5.53
C ALA A 116 -8.98 -0.34 6.58
N ALA A 117 -8.08 -1.10 7.22
CA ALA A 117 -8.42 -2.02 8.29
C ALA A 117 -9.06 -1.28 9.48
N LEU A 118 -8.46 -0.18 9.94
CA LEU A 118 -9.01 0.62 11.05
C LEU A 118 -10.37 1.23 10.71
N ARG A 119 -10.54 1.75 9.48
CA ARG A 119 -11.83 2.26 9.01
C ARG A 119 -12.88 1.16 9.04
N ARG A 120 -12.52 -0.03 8.57
CA ARG A 120 -13.47 -1.14 8.53
C ARG A 120 -13.84 -1.62 9.93
N TYR A 121 -12.87 -1.72 10.83
CA TYR A 121 -13.12 -1.98 12.24
C TYR A 121 -14.12 -0.98 12.82
N LYS A 122 -13.93 0.31 12.55
CA LYS A 122 -14.81 1.38 13.01
C LYS A 122 -16.25 1.20 12.54
N GLU A 123 -16.45 0.87 11.27
CA GLU A 123 -17.77 0.62 10.70
C GLU A 123 -18.47 -0.58 11.36
N LEU A 124 -17.72 -1.64 11.65
CA LEU A 124 -18.24 -2.86 12.28
C LEU A 124 -18.53 -2.70 13.78
N ASN A 125 -17.81 -1.80 14.46
CA ASN A 125 -17.89 -1.60 15.91
C ASN A 125 -18.59 -0.28 16.28
N ASN A 126 -19.71 0.04 15.62
CA ASN A 126 -20.57 1.19 15.95
C ASN A 126 -19.85 2.55 16.01
N GLY A 127 -18.81 2.75 15.18
CA GLY A 127 -18.04 3.99 15.16
C GLY A 127 -16.85 4.03 16.12
N SER A 128 -16.62 2.97 16.92
CA SER A 128 -15.49 2.90 17.84
C SER A 128 -14.17 2.63 17.12
N THR A 129 -13.13 3.36 17.51
CA THR A 129 -11.73 3.10 17.09
C THR A 129 -10.90 2.50 18.23
N VAL A 130 -11.56 2.03 19.29
CA VAL A 130 -10.93 1.31 20.40
C VAL A 130 -10.74 -0.14 19.97
N VAL A 131 -9.47 -0.54 19.77
CA VAL A 131 -9.12 -1.86 19.24
C VAL A 131 -8.31 -2.63 20.29
N PRO A 132 -8.77 -3.82 20.72
CA PRO A 132 -7.99 -4.67 21.61
C PRO A 132 -6.61 -4.98 21.03
N SER A 133 -5.56 -4.98 21.85
CA SER A 133 -4.17 -5.15 21.38
C SER A 133 -3.91 -6.50 20.69
N SER A 134 -4.68 -7.53 21.05
CA SER A 134 -4.64 -8.87 20.45
C SER A 134 -5.48 -9.01 19.17
N PHE A 135 -6.25 -7.99 18.79
CA PHE A 135 -7.14 -8.09 17.63
C PHE A 135 -6.34 -8.23 16.32
N VAL A 136 -6.64 -9.29 15.59
CA VAL A 136 -6.13 -9.57 14.24
C VAL A 136 -7.32 -9.61 13.31
N VAL A 137 -7.19 -8.97 12.14
CA VAL A 137 -8.23 -9.02 11.12
C VAL A 137 -8.48 -10.49 10.73
N PRO A 138 -9.73 -10.98 10.79
CA PRO A 138 -10.05 -12.35 10.45
C PRO A 138 -9.58 -12.73 9.04
N ASP A 139 -9.08 -13.96 8.90
CA ASP A 139 -8.71 -14.50 7.60
C ASP A 139 -9.93 -14.84 6.76
N GLN A 140 -9.87 -14.55 5.46
CA GLN A 140 -10.92 -14.87 4.48
C GLN A 140 -12.33 -14.35 4.79
N ASP A 141 -12.47 -13.39 5.72
CA ASP A 141 -13.75 -12.80 6.06
C ASP A 141 -14.13 -11.73 5.02
N PRO A 142 -15.22 -11.91 4.25
CA PRO A 142 -15.66 -10.96 3.23
C PRO A 142 -16.11 -9.61 3.82
N ALA A 143 -16.34 -9.53 5.14
CA ALA A 143 -16.55 -8.26 5.79
C ALA A 143 -15.30 -7.38 5.77
N TRP A 144 -14.11 -7.92 5.49
CA TRP A 144 -12.84 -7.18 5.46
C TRP A 144 -12.26 -7.11 4.06
N PRO A 145 -11.56 -6.02 3.69
CA PRO A 145 -10.77 -6.00 2.47
C PRO A 145 -9.72 -7.13 2.50
N LYS A 146 -9.62 -7.92 1.43
CA LYS A 146 -8.73 -9.08 1.36
C LYS A 146 -7.27 -8.78 1.69
N ASP A 147 -6.78 -7.62 1.27
CA ASP A 147 -5.42 -7.14 1.54
C ASP A 147 -5.17 -6.77 3.01
N THR A 148 -6.21 -6.80 3.85
CA THR A 148 -6.12 -6.56 5.30
C THR A 148 -6.26 -7.82 6.14
N TRP A 149 -6.56 -8.99 5.55
CA TRP A 149 -6.67 -10.24 6.28
C TRP A 149 -5.36 -10.58 7.01
N ASN A 150 -5.49 -11.18 8.20
CA ASN A 150 -4.39 -11.48 9.11
C ASN A 150 -3.57 -10.27 9.58
N PHE A 151 -4.01 -9.04 9.28
CA PHE A 151 -3.31 -7.85 9.74
C PHE A 151 -3.50 -7.68 11.26
N PRO A 152 -2.42 -7.58 12.07
CA PRO A 152 -2.51 -7.37 13.51
C PRO A 152 -2.86 -5.90 13.81
N LEU A 153 -4.13 -5.54 13.55
CA LEU A 153 -4.64 -4.19 13.70
C LEU A 153 -4.53 -3.69 15.15
N GLY A 154 -4.78 -4.57 16.13
CA GLY A 154 -4.63 -4.25 17.56
C GLY A 154 -3.22 -3.81 17.93
N GLN A 155 -2.20 -4.54 17.44
CA GLN A 155 -0.81 -4.17 17.68
C GLN A 155 -0.45 -2.83 17.04
N PHE A 156 -0.93 -2.56 15.83
CA PHE A 156 -0.72 -1.28 15.17
C PHE A 156 -1.31 -0.11 15.96
N VAL A 157 -2.55 -0.26 16.44
CA VAL A 157 -3.22 0.75 17.27
C VAL A 157 -2.45 0.95 18.57
N HIS A 158 -2.12 -0.14 19.27
CA HIS A 158 -1.32 -0.12 20.50
C HIS A 158 0.01 0.62 20.33
N GLN A 159 0.81 0.26 19.33
CA GLN A 159 2.11 0.91 19.06
C GLN A 159 1.95 2.40 18.74
N THR A 160 0.92 2.76 17.98
CA THR A 160 0.63 4.15 17.61
C THR A 160 0.33 5.00 18.86
N ILE A 161 -0.51 4.49 19.76
CA ILE A 161 -0.86 5.17 21.01
C ILE A 161 0.34 5.20 21.96
N GLN A 162 1.05 4.07 22.09
CA GLN A 162 2.25 3.96 22.93
C GLN A 162 3.29 5.00 22.52
N GLU A 163 3.57 5.15 21.21
CA GLU A 163 4.54 6.14 20.72
C GLU A 163 4.17 7.57 21.16
N ILE A 164 2.89 7.94 20.99
CA ILE A 164 2.39 9.26 21.38
C ILE A 164 2.44 9.46 22.91
N ASN A 165 2.13 8.42 23.67
CA ASN A 165 2.07 8.44 25.12
C ASN A 165 3.44 8.34 25.80
N THR A 166 4.51 8.02 25.07
CA THR A 166 5.88 7.92 25.61
C THR A 166 6.33 9.19 26.34
N SER A 167 5.87 10.37 25.94
CA SER A 167 6.18 11.63 26.65
C SER A 167 5.12 12.72 26.40
N LYS A 168 5.00 13.66 27.34
CA LYS A 168 4.15 14.86 27.17
C LYS A 168 4.50 15.66 25.93
N ARG A 169 5.79 15.74 25.57
CA ARG A 169 6.26 16.43 24.36
C ARG A 169 5.67 15.81 23.08
N LYS A 170 5.63 14.48 22.98
CA LYS A 170 5.07 13.79 21.80
C LYS A 170 3.57 14.08 21.64
N ARG A 171 2.79 14.05 22.72
CA ARG A 171 1.38 14.48 22.71
C ARG A 171 1.23 15.94 22.26
N HIS A 172 2.03 16.84 22.83
CA HIS A 172 1.97 18.25 22.43
C HIS A 172 2.30 18.45 20.94
N VAL A 173 3.25 17.69 20.39
CA VAL A 173 3.55 17.71 18.94
C VAL A 173 2.39 17.17 18.11
N LEU A 174 1.70 16.12 18.56
CA LEU A 174 0.50 15.62 17.88
C LEU A 174 -0.60 16.71 17.79
N GLU A 175 -0.77 17.50 18.85
CA GLU A 175 -1.76 18.59 18.90
C GLU A 175 -1.34 19.81 18.07
N THR A 176 -0.05 20.18 18.11
CA THR A 176 0.44 21.43 17.50
C THR A 176 0.94 21.29 16.08
N ASN A 177 1.53 20.15 15.73
CA ASN A 177 2.11 19.88 14.41
C ASN A 177 2.06 18.38 14.06
N PRO A 178 0.84 17.83 13.83
CA PRO A 178 0.68 16.43 13.46
C PRO A 178 1.21 16.17 12.05
N THR A 179 1.87 15.02 11.88
CA THR A 179 2.24 14.49 10.57
C THR A 179 1.00 14.20 9.71
N PRO A 180 1.11 14.14 8.37
CA PRO A 180 -0.02 13.81 7.50
C PRO A 180 -0.72 12.49 7.87
N ARG A 181 0.05 11.50 8.32
CA ARG A 181 -0.47 10.20 8.78
C ARG A 181 -1.30 10.34 10.07
N GLN A 182 -0.82 11.13 11.02
CA GLN A 182 -1.57 11.43 12.25
C GLN A 182 -2.84 12.23 11.95
N GLN A 183 -2.77 13.22 11.05
CA GLN A 183 -3.96 13.96 10.61
C GLN A 183 -5.01 13.03 10.00
N GLN A 184 -4.59 12.05 9.20
CA GLN A 184 -5.50 11.07 8.62
C GLN A 184 -6.18 10.19 9.67
N LEU A 185 -5.46 9.76 10.70
CA LEU A 185 -6.04 9.01 11.83
C LEU A 185 -7.02 9.87 12.64
N THR A 186 -6.64 11.11 12.95
CA THR A 186 -7.53 12.05 13.65
C THR A 186 -8.80 12.31 12.85
N ALA A 187 -8.69 12.49 11.52
CA ALA A 187 -9.84 12.65 10.64
C ALA A 187 -10.74 11.41 10.58
N LEU A 188 -10.18 10.21 10.83
CA LEU A 188 -10.95 8.97 10.97
C LEU A 188 -11.65 8.87 12.34
N GLY A 189 -11.40 9.79 13.27
CA GLY A 189 -11.91 9.73 14.65
C GLY A 189 -11.15 8.72 15.51
N PHE A 190 -9.84 8.59 15.29
CA PHE A 190 -8.98 7.74 16.09
C PHE A 190 -8.86 8.25 17.53
N ASP A 191 -9.15 7.40 18.51
CA ASP A 191 -9.01 7.72 19.93
C ASP A 191 -7.55 7.54 20.37
N TRP A 192 -6.86 8.67 20.58
CA TRP A 192 -5.47 8.71 21.03
C TRP A 192 -5.31 8.44 22.54
N THR A 193 -6.41 8.40 23.28
CA THR A 193 -6.44 8.30 24.75
C THR A 193 -6.94 6.95 25.26
N GLN A 194 -7.31 6.04 24.34
CA GLN A 194 -7.78 4.70 24.71
C GLN A 194 -6.72 3.97 25.57
N PRO A 195 -7.15 3.23 26.61
CA PRO A 195 -6.24 2.51 27.48
C PRO A 195 -5.50 1.42 26.69
N LEU A 196 -4.22 1.25 26.99
CA LEU A 196 -3.45 0.16 26.43
C LEU A 196 -3.77 -1.11 27.23
N ASP A 197 -4.55 -2.02 26.65
CA ASP A 197 -4.76 -3.33 27.25
C ASP A 197 -3.43 -4.09 27.36
N HIS A 198 -3.14 -4.63 28.54
CA HIS A 198 -1.98 -5.48 28.76
C HIS A 198 -2.19 -6.81 28.01
N CYS A 199 -1.32 -7.09 27.05
CA CYS A 199 -1.23 -8.39 26.41
C CYS A 199 -0.97 -9.43 27.51
N LYS A 200 -1.93 -10.34 27.76
CA LYS A 200 -1.71 -11.50 28.62
C LYS A 200 -0.99 -12.61 27.84
#